data_AF-A0A7X6SPE2-F1
#
_entry.id   AF-A0A7X6SPE2-F1
#
_cell.length_a   1.000
_cell.length_b   1.000
_cell.length_c   1.000
_cell.angle_alpha   90.00
_cell.angle_beta   90.00
_cell.angle_gamma   90.00
#
_symmetry.space_group_name_H-M   'P 1'
#
loop_
_entity.id
_entity.type
_entity.pdbx_description
1 polymer ?
#
loop_
_entity_poly.entity_id
_entity_poly.type
_entity_poly.pdbx_seq_one_letter_code
_entity_poly.pdbx_strand_id
1 'polypeptide(L)'
;MPKKTFKYLSLILILLAPLFLLAETSVAPFNIVNISDNYIQIRFELPAWSMERSEINNLSRVKIDDIPYLFLEETETLPVFSTMIAIPYQGGVNLQINTTQQSIQN
;
A
#
# COMPACT_ATOMS: atom_id res chain seq x y z
N MET A 1 50.81 -0.13 2.57
CA MET A 1 49.96 0.73 3.45
C MET A 1 48.47 0.66 3.06
N PRO A 2 47.74 -0.45 3.32
CA PRO A 2 46.31 -0.56 2.93
C PRO A 2 45.31 -0.20 4.06
N LYS A 3 45.78 0.06 5.28
CA LYS A 3 44.87 0.29 6.43
C LYS A 3 44.12 1.62 6.39
N LYS A 4 44.64 2.64 5.69
CA LYS A 4 43.98 3.96 5.57
C LYS A 4 42.82 3.92 4.57
N THR A 5 42.96 3.22 3.45
CA THR A 5 41.92 3.10 2.42
C THR A 5 40.67 2.36 2.93
N PHE A 6 40.84 1.32 3.76
CA PHE A 6 39.70 0.61 4.39
C PHE A 6 38.89 1.49 5.35
N LYS A 7 39.53 2.41 6.07
CA LYS A 7 38.83 3.34 7.00
C LYS A 7 37.93 4.31 6.23
N TYR A 8 38.41 4.85 5.11
CA TYR A 8 37.60 5.73 4.27
C TYR A 8 36.46 4.96 3.60
N LEU A 9 36.69 3.72 3.17
CA LEU A 9 35.64 2.86 2.60
C LEU A 9 34.51 2.60 3.61
N SER A 10 34.86 2.29 4.87
CA SER A 10 33.87 2.07 5.93
C SER A 10 33.09 3.34 6.27
N LEU A 11 33.74 4.51 6.27
CA LEU A 11 33.08 5.79 6.48
C LEU A 11 32.07 6.10 5.35
N ILE A 12 32.46 5.85 4.10
CA ILE A 12 31.58 6.03 2.94
C ILE A 12 30.36 5.10 3.05
N LEU A 13 30.56 3.83 3.43
CA LEU A 13 29.46 2.88 3.57
C LEU A 13 28.45 3.31 4.64
N ILE A 14 28.92 3.83 5.79
CA ILE A 14 28.06 4.34 6.86
C ILE A 14 27.32 5.61 6.41
N LEU A 15 27.99 6.48 5.66
CA LEU A 15 27.39 7.72 5.16
C LEU A 15 26.30 7.45 4.10
N LEU A 16 26.44 6.38 3.32
CA LEU A 16 25.46 5.95 2.31
C LEU A 16 24.35 5.05 2.88
N ALA A 17 24.52 4.46 4.07
CA ALA A 17 23.51 3.60 4.71
C ALA A 17 22.09 4.21 4.79
N PRO A 18 21.88 5.49 5.18
CA PRO A 18 20.54 6.05 5.29
C PRO A 18 19.82 6.21 3.95
N LEU A 19 20.54 6.26 2.81
CA LEU A 19 19.92 6.32 1.48
C LEU A 19 19.14 5.03 1.16
N PHE A 20 19.53 3.90 1.75
CA PHE A 20 18.81 2.63 1.60
C PHE A 20 17.56 2.54 2.48
N LEU A 21 17.45 3.38 3.51
CA LEU A 21 16.25 3.45 4.38
C LEU A 21 15.15 4.35 3.80
N LEU A 22 15.50 5.22 2.85
CA LEU A 22 14.56 6.12 2.14
C LEU A 22 13.84 5.45 0.97
N ALA A 23 14.14 4.17 0.68
CA ALA A 23 13.38 3.39 -0.28
C ALA A 23 12.08 2.92 0.39
N GLU A 24 11.16 3.86 0.64
CA GLU A 24 9.77 3.52 0.90
C GLU A 24 9.22 2.89 -0.38
N THR A 25 9.21 1.56 -0.42
CA THR A 25 8.48 0.84 -1.45
C THR A 25 7.01 1.02 -1.11
N SER A 26 6.38 2.08 -1.62
CA SER A 26 4.92 2.19 -1.62
C SER A 26 4.40 1.05 -2.53
N VAL A 27 4.14 -0.11 -1.93
CA VAL A 27 3.55 -1.23 -2.65
C VAL A 27 2.14 -0.80 -3.01
N ALA A 28 1.83 -0.78 -4.30
CA ALA A 28 0.49 -0.46 -4.75
C ALA A 28 -0.51 -1.45 -4.11
N PRO A 29 -1.64 -0.96 -3.57
CA PRO A 29 -2.61 -1.80 -2.86
C PRO A 29 -3.21 -2.89 -3.75
N PHE A 30 -3.21 -2.69 -5.08
CA PHE A 30 -3.70 -3.66 -6.05
C PHE A 30 -2.56 -4.14 -6.94
N ASN A 31 -2.36 -5.45 -7.00
CA ASN A 31 -1.38 -6.10 -7.86
C ASN A 31 -2.04 -7.16 -8.74
N ILE A 32 -1.66 -7.20 -10.02
CA ILE A 32 -2.10 -8.26 -10.93
C ILE A 32 -1.27 -9.51 -10.67
N VAL A 33 -1.91 -10.58 -10.25
CA VAL A 33 -1.25 -11.87 -9.96
C VAL A 33 -1.20 -12.75 -11.20
N ASN A 34 -2.25 -12.71 -12.02
CA ASN A 34 -2.36 -13.53 -13.21
C ASN A 34 -3.26 -12.86 -14.25
N ILE A 35 -2.90 -13.03 -15.53
CA ILE A 35 -3.69 -12.61 -16.69
C ILE A 35 -3.84 -13.83 -17.58
N SER A 36 -5.09 -14.16 -17.91
CA SER A 36 -5.46 -15.15 -18.89
C SER A 36 -6.44 -14.52 -19.87
N ASP A 37 -6.67 -15.17 -21.01
CA ASP A 37 -7.62 -14.70 -22.04
C ASP A 37 -9.05 -14.51 -21.48
N ASN A 38 -9.39 -15.24 -20.41
CA ASN A 38 -10.74 -15.25 -19.85
C ASN A 38 -10.88 -14.57 -18.47
N TYR A 39 -9.78 -14.26 -17.79
CA TYR A 39 -9.83 -13.65 -16.45
C TYR A 39 -8.57 -12.85 -16.12
N ILE A 40 -8.76 -11.85 -15.27
CA ILE A 40 -7.68 -11.10 -14.63
C ILE A 40 -7.78 -11.35 -13.13
N GLN A 41 -6.72 -11.88 -12.54
CA GLN A 41 -6.65 -12.10 -11.10
C GLN A 41 -5.92 -10.93 -10.45
N ILE A 42 -6.65 -10.18 -9.62
CA ILE A 42 -6.13 -9.04 -8.87
C ILE A 42 -6.05 -9.44 -7.40
N ARG A 43 -4.91 -9.14 -6.77
CA ARG A 43 -4.73 -9.24 -5.33
C ARG A 43 -4.75 -7.84 -4.75
N PHE A 44 -5.58 -7.68 -3.72
CA PHE A 44 -5.55 -6.53 -2.85
C PHE A 44 -4.71 -6.87 -1.61
N GLU A 45 -3.77 -6.00 -1.27
CA GLU A 45 -3.00 -6.05 -0.02
C GLU A 45 -3.20 -4.71 0.70
N LEU A 46 -3.64 -4.77 1.96
CA LEU A 46 -3.87 -3.58 2.77
C LEU A 46 -2.50 -2.91 3.06
N PRO A 47 -2.27 -1.67 2.62
CA PRO A 47 -1.04 -0.95 2.94
C PRO A 47 -0.91 -0.67 4.43
N ALA A 48 0.23 -0.14 4.84
CA ALA A 48 0.43 0.30 6.21
C ALA A 48 -0.67 1.29 6.63
N TRP A 49 -1.29 1.03 7.78
CA TRP A 49 -2.35 1.85 8.33
C TRP A 49 -2.05 2.14 9.80
N SER A 50 -2.51 3.29 10.27
CA SER A 50 -2.42 3.71 11.67
C SER A 50 -3.79 4.15 12.19
N MET A 51 -3.97 4.13 13.51
CA MET A 51 -5.13 4.77 14.13
C MET A 51 -4.73 6.12 14.68
N GLU A 52 -5.33 7.18 14.17
CA GLU A 52 -5.20 8.53 14.69
C GLU A 52 -6.47 8.89 15.44
N ARG A 53 -6.34 9.54 16.59
CA ARG A 53 -7.48 10.10 17.31
C ARG A 53 -7.71 11.52 16.81
N SER A 54 -8.89 11.76 16.25
CA SER A 54 -9.28 13.11 15.83
C SER A 54 -9.52 13.99 17.07
N GLU A 55 -8.82 15.12 17.14
CA GLU A 55 -8.96 16.08 18.24
C GLU A 55 -10.33 16.78 18.25
N ILE A 56 -11.03 16.81 17.11
CA ILE A 56 -12.29 17.56 16.93
C ILE A 56 -13.49 16.80 17.50
N ASN A 57 -13.48 15.46 17.43
CA ASN A 57 -14.64 14.63 17.80
C ASN A 57 -14.28 13.41 18.67
N ASN A 58 -13.01 13.27 19.08
CA ASN A 58 -12.49 12.16 19.90
C ASN A 58 -12.68 10.76 19.27
N LEU A 59 -13.02 10.71 17.97
CA LEU A 59 -13.20 9.48 17.21
C LEU A 59 -11.85 8.95 16.72
N SER A 60 -11.71 7.63 16.73
CA SER A 60 -10.56 6.94 16.12
C SER A 60 -10.76 6.88 14.60
N ARG A 61 -9.82 7.45 13.86
CA ARG A 61 -9.74 7.44 12.40
C ARG A 61 -8.67 6.43 11.98
N VAL A 62 -8.96 5.62 10.98
CA VAL A 62 -7.93 4.82 10.28
C VAL A 62 -7.25 5.74 9.29
N LYS A 63 -5.93 5.95 9.43
CA LYS A 63 -5.13 6.70 8.48
C LYS A 63 -4.27 5.76 7.64
N ILE A 64 -4.33 5.97 6.35
CA ILE A 64 -3.51 5.35 5.30
C ILE A 64 -2.98 6.48 4.45
N ASP A 65 -1.66 6.52 4.28
CA ASP A 65 -0.99 7.58 3.53
C ASP A 65 -1.36 7.51 2.04
N ASP A 66 -1.48 8.68 1.41
CA ASP A 66 -1.82 8.85 -0.01
C ASP A 66 -3.18 8.27 -0.47
N ILE A 67 -4.11 8.00 0.45
CA ILE A 67 -5.45 7.49 0.12
C ILE A 67 -6.54 8.53 0.40
N PRO A 68 -7.43 8.79 -0.57
CA PRO A 68 -8.56 9.68 -0.36
C PRO A 68 -9.61 9.04 0.57
N TYR A 69 -10.10 9.84 1.51
CA TYR A 69 -11.27 9.51 2.32
C TYR A 69 -12.51 10.03 1.61
N LEU A 70 -13.57 9.22 1.57
CA LEU A 70 -14.86 9.72 1.14
C LEU A 70 -15.51 10.45 2.32
N PHE A 71 -16.14 11.58 2.03
CA PHE A 71 -17.01 12.28 2.97
C PHE A 71 -18.44 11.99 2.56
N LEU A 72 -19.21 11.39 3.47
CA LEU A 72 -20.65 11.32 3.35
C LEU A 72 -21.22 12.40 4.27
N GLU A 73 -21.75 13.45 3.64
CA GLU A 73 -22.20 14.68 4.31
C GLU A 73 -21.06 15.32 5.11
N GLU A 74 -21.23 15.51 6.42
CA GLU A 74 -20.21 16.07 7.33
C GLU A 74 -19.40 14.98 8.06
N THR A 75 -19.62 13.71 7.70
CA THR A 75 -18.92 12.57 8.31
C THR A 75 -17.90 11.96 7.35
N GLU A 76 -16.66 11.88 7.80
CA GLU A 76 -15.61 11.16 7.10
C GLU A 76 -15.83 9.66 7.22
N THR A 77 -15.75 8.94 6.10
CA THR A 77 -15.95 7.49 6.07
C THR A 77 -14.63 6.74 6.18
N LEU A 78 -14.72 5.41 6.18
CA LEU A 78 -13.58 4.54 6.00
C LEU A 78 -12.84 4.86 4.68
N PRO A 79 -11.51 4.66 4.64
CA PRO A 79 -10.73 4.82 3.41
C PRO A 79 -11.22 3.83 2.35
N VAL A 80 -11.33 4.31 1.11
CA VAL A 80 -11.76 3.50 -0.03
C VAL A 80 -10.62 3.33 -1.02
N PHE A 81 -10.44 2.08 -1.45
CA PHE A 81 -9.43 1.69 -2.42
C PHE A 81 -10.10 1.39 -3.75
N SER A 82 -9.58 1.98 -4.83
CA SER A 82 -10.03 1.71 -6.18
C SER A 82 -8.85 1.56 -7.13
N THR A 83 -8.99 0.70 -8.12
CA THR A 83 -8.06 0.59 -9.24
C THR A 83 -8.82 0.50 -10.56
N MET A 84 -8.21 0.98 -11.63
CA MET A 84 -8.79 0.93 -12.97
C MET A 84 -8.16 -0.22 -13.74
N ILE A 85 -8.98 -1.04 -14.37
CA ILE A 85 -8.55 -2.13 -15.24
C ILE A 85 -9.09 -1.92 -16.65
N ALA A 86 -8.23 -2.14 -17.64
CA ALA A 86 -8.66 -2.16 -19.04
C ALA A 86 -9.37 -3.49 -19.31
N ILE A 87 -10.60 -3.40 -19.82
CA ILE A 87 -11.41 -4.56 -20.20
C ILE A 87 -11.48 -4.60 -21.73
N PRO A 88 -11.37 -5.77 -22.38
CA PRO A 88 -11.52 -5.88 -23.83
C PRO A 88 -12.86 -5.32 -24.32
N TYR A 89 -12.89 -4.80 -25.55
CA TYR A 89 -14.04 -4.09 -26.16
C TYR A 89 -15.35 -4.90 -26.24
N GLN A 90 -15.32 -6.20 -25.98
CA GLN A 90 -16.47 -7.10 -26.10
C GLN A 90 -16.55 -8.01 -24.87
N GLY A 91 -17.72 -8.05 -24.23
CA GLY A 91 -17.97 -8.88 -23.04
C GLY A 91 -18.32 -8.05 -21.81
N GLY A 92 -19.17 -8.60 -20.94
CA GLY A 92 -19.42 -8.06 -19.60
C GLY A 92 -18.35 -8.53 -18.62
N VAL A 93 -18.17 -7.80 -17.51
CA VAL A 93 -17.25 -8.19 -16.44
C VAL A 93 -18.03 -8.80 -15.29
N ASN A 94 -17.55 -9.93 -14.80
CA ASN A 94 -17.99 -10.50 -13.54
C ASN A 94 -16.85 -10.37 -12.52
N LEU A 95 -17.16 -9.81 -11.35
CA LEU A 95 -16.22 -9.71 -10.24
C LEU A 95 -16.50 -10.84 -9.24
N GLN A 96 -15.53 -11.72 -9.08
CA GLN A 96 -15.58 -12.80 -8.08
C GLN A 96 -14.51 -12.56 -7.00
N ILE A 97 -14.91 -12.67 -5.74
CA ILE A 97 -14.01 -12.62 -4.59
C ILE A 97 -13.63 -14.06 -4.23
N ASN A 98 -12.40 -14.47 -4.60
CA ASN A 98 -11.96 -15.85 -4.43
C ASN A 98 -11.51 -16.16 -2.99
N THR A 99 -10.97 -15.18 -2.27
CA THR A 99 -10.46 -15.39 -0.91
C THR A 99 -10.53 -14.08 -0.14
N THR A 100 -11.03 -14.15 1.09
CA THR A 100 -10.95 -13.08 2.08
C THR A 100 -10.17 -13.61 3.27
N GLN A 101 -9.03 -13.00 3.61
CA GLN A 101 -8.38 -13.27 4.88
C GLN A 101 -9.12 -12.48 5.97
N GLN A 102 -10.01 -13.15 6.70
CA GLN A 102 -10.48 -12.64 7.99
C GLN A 102 -9.42 -12.95 9.04
N SER A 103 -8.71 -11.92 9.51
CA SER A 103 -7.98 -12.03 10.75
C SER A 103 -8.99 -11.96 11.90
N ILE A 104 -9.30 -13.10 12.51
CA ILE A 104 -10.02 -13.16 13.78
C ILE A 104 -8.98 -12.81 14.85
N GLN A 105 -8.89 -11.53 15.22
CA GLN A 105 -8.16 -11.13 16.42
C GLN A 105 -9.08 -11.37 17.62
N ASN A 106 -8.73 -12.35 18.46
CA ASN A 106 -9.28 -12.54 19.80
C ASN A 106 -8.68 -11.54 20.78
#